data_AF-A0AAP7TU12-F1
#
_entry.id   AF-A0AAP7TU12-F1
#
_cell.length_a   1.000
_cell.length_b   1.000
_cell.length_c   1.000
_cell.angle_alpha   90.00
_cell.angle_beta   90.00
_cell.angle_gamma   90.00
#
_symmetry.space_group_name_H-M   'P 1'
#
loop_
_entity.id
_entity.type
_entity.pdbx_description
1 polymer ?
#
loop_
_entity_poly.entity_id
_entity_poly.type
_entity_poly.pdbx_seq_one_letter_code
_entity_poly.pdbx_strand_id
1 'polypeptide(L)'
;MLGGMSDTASNRITGVSHTDGIRLKLTYHASGYLKAIHRTDNGIQTLATYEQDARGRLTEADARLDYHLFYEYDAADRIIRWSDNDQTWSQGKIM
;
A
#
# COMPACT_ATOMS: atom_id res chain seq x y z
N MET A 1 -13.54 6.61 -18.57
CA MET A 1 -14.27 5.68 -17.69
C MET A 1 -13.26 4.65 -17.20
N LEU A 2 -13.19 4.40 -15.89
CA LEU A 2 -12.26 3.42 -15.30
C LEU A 2 -12.89 2.03 -15.32
N GLY A 3 -12.18 1.04 -15.88
CA GLY A 3 -12.58 -0.36 -15.83
C GLY A 3 -11.83 -1.07 -14.71
N GLY A 4 -12.54 -1.52 -13.66
CA GLY A 4 -11.98 -2.36 -12.60
C GLY A 4 -12.14 -3.84 -12.94
N MET A 5 -11.06 -4.61 -12.85
CA MET A 5 -11.11 -6.07 -12.87
C MET A 5 -11.10 -6.57 -11.43
N SER A 6 -12.11 -7.35 -11.05
CA SER A 6 -12.19 -7.98 -9.73
C SER A 6 -11.90 -9.48 -9.80
N ASP A 7 -11.26 -10.01 -8.76
CA ASP A 7 -11.21 -11.45 -8.52
C ASP A 7 -12.60 -11.92 -8.05
N THR A 8 -13.15 -12.89 -8.79
CA THR A 8 -14.51 -13.41 -8.59
C THR A 8 -14.66 -14.16 -7.26
N ALA A 9 -13.57 -14.63 -6.66
CA ALA A 9 -13.61 -15.35 -5.38
C ALA A 9 -13.58 -14.43 -4.14
N SER A 10 -12.93 -13.26 -4.24
CA SER A 10 -12.67 -12.39 -3.09
C SER A 10 -13.30 -11.00 -3.19
N ASN A 11 -13.98 -10.69 -4.31
CA ASN A 11 -14.53 -9.37 -4.64
C ASN A 11 -13.50 -8.23 -4.48
N ARG A 12 -12.22 -8.55 -4.73
CA ARG A 12 -11.10 -7.61 -4.66
C ARG A 12 -10.73 -7.11 -6.03
N ILE A 13 -10.38 -5.84 -6.14
CA ILE A 13 -9.83 -5.27 -7.38
C ILE A 13 -8.43 -5.83 -7.59
N THR A 14 -8.22 -6.63 -8.63
CA THR A 14 -6.90 -7.16 -8.99
C THR A 14 -6.26 -6.39 -10.14
N GLY A 15 -7.03 -5.58 -10.84
CA GLY A 15 -6.51 -4.73 -11.91
C GLY A 15 -7.37 -3.51 -12.19
N VAL A 16 -6.71 -2.49 -12.71
CA VAL A 16 -7.34 -1.25 -13.16
C VAL A 16 -6.85 -0.94 -14.56
N SER A 17 -7.77 -0.67 -15.47
CA SER A 17 -7.45 -0.20 -16.82
C SER A 17 -8.05 1.18 -17.06
N HIS A 18 -7.19 2.10 -17.47
CA HIS A 18 -7.57 3.46 -17.83
C HIS A 18 -7.68 3.58 -19.36
N THR A 19 -8.52 4.51 -19.83
CA THR A 19 -8.76 4.73 -21.27
C THR A 19 -7.56 5.35 -21.99
N ASP A 20 -6.62 5.95 -21.26
CA ASP A 20 -5.35 6.48 -21.78
C ASP A 20 -4.27 5.39 -21.95
N GLY A 21 -4.60 4.13 -21.65
CA GLY A 21 -3.73 2.98 -21.83
C GLY A 21 -2.99 2.52 -20.57
N ILE A 22 -3.06 3.25 -19.46
CA ILE A 22 -2.44 2.85 -18.19
C ILE A 22 -3.10 1.56 -17.67
N ARG A 23 -2.26 0.59 -17.26
CA ARG A 23 -2.71 -0.70 -16.70
C ARG A 23 -2.03 -0.97 -15.38
N LEU A 24 -2.83 -1.13 -14.33
CA LEU A 24 -2.37 -1.47 -13.00
C LEU A 24 -2.76 -2.91 -12.64
N LYS A 25 -1.86 -3.60 -11.95
CA LYS A 25 -2.09 -4.89 -11.29
C LYS A 25 -1.88 -4.74 -9.79
N LEU A 26 -2.87 -5.17 -9.02
CA LEU A 26 -2.83 -5.17 -7.56
C LEU A 26 -2.55 -6.60 -7.09
N THR A 27 -1.64 -6.74 -6.15
CA THR A 27 -1.32 -8.02 -5.50
C THR A 27 -1.58 -7.91 -4.00
N TYR A 28 -1.94 -9.03 -3.39
CA TYR A 28 -2.38 -9.09 -2.01
C TYR A 28 -1.57 -10.13 -1.23
N HIS A 29 -1.38 -9.87 0.05
CA HIS A 29 -0.88 -10.85 1.00
C HIS A 29 -1.89 -11.98 1.21
N ALA A 30 -1.46 -13.10 1.78
CA ALA A 30 -2.37 -14.20 2.13
C ALA A 30 -3.41 -13.80 3.18
N SER A 31 -3.08 -12.83 4.05
CA SER A 31 -4.01 -12.15 4.98
C SER A 31 -5.09 -11.35 4.25
N GLY A 32 -4.88 -11.08 2.97
CA GLY A 32 -5.75 -10.31 2.11
C GLY A 32 -5.39 -8.83 2.01
N TYR A 33 -4.50 -8.30 2.83
CA TYR A 33 -4.14 -6.88 2.71
C TYR A 33 -3.37 -6.60 1.42
N LEU A 34 -3.53 -5.39 0.88
CA LEU A 34 -2.84 -4.97 -0.33
C LEU A 34 -1.34 -5.05 -0.09
N LYS A 35 -0.62 -5.73 -0.99
CA LYS A 35 0.82 -5.94 -0.91
C LYS A 35 1.56 -5.02 -1.85
N ALA A 36 1.12 -4.94 -3.11
CA ALA A 36 1.80 -4.12 -4.09
C ALA A 36 0.87 -3.65 -5.22
N ILE A 37 1.23 -2.50 -5.78
CA ILE A 37 0.65 -1.96 -7.01
C ILE A 37 1.74 -1.96 -8.07
N HIS A 38 1.46 -2.60 -9.20
CA HIS A 38 2.36 -2.62 -10.36
C HIS A 38 1.71 -1.93 -11.55
N ARG A 39 2.46 -1.08 -12.23
CA ARG A 39 2.15 -0.65 -13.59
C ARG A 39 2.63 -1.73 -14.56
N THR A 40 1.83 -2.00 -15.59
CA THR A 40 2.03 -3.14 -16.51
C THR A 40 1.87 -2.78 -18.00
N ASP A 41 1.47 -1.55 -18.34
CA ASP A 41 1.27 -1.13 -19.73
C ASP A 41 2.56 -1.02 -20.55
N ASN A 42 3.72 -0.79 -19.89
CA ASN A 42 5.04 -0.69 -20.52
C ASN A 42 6.08 -1.53 -19.76
N GLY A 43 5.75 -2.81 -19.53
CA GLY A 43 6.52 -3.69 -18.66
C GLY A 43 6.12 -3.56 -17.19
N ILE A 44 6.70 -4.39 -16.33
CA ILE A 44 6.36 -4.44 -14.90
C ILE A 44 7.19 -3.40 -14.15
N GLN A 45 6.51 -2.40 -13.60
CA GLN A 45 7.08 -1.42 -12.67
C GLN A 45 6.30 -1.48 -11.36
N THR A 46 6.99 -1.75 -10.25
CA THR A 46 6.39 -1.62 -8.91
C THR A 46 6.28 -0.14 -8.56
N LEU A 47 5.05 0.33 -8.33
CA LEU A 47 4.75 1.71 -7.94
C LEU A 47 4.76 1.87 -6.42
N ALA A 48 4.18 0.91 -5.70
CA ALA A 48 4.15 0.91 -4.25
C ALA A 48 4.12 -0.51 -3.68
N THR A 49 4.72 -0.69 -2.50
CA THR A 49 4.55 -1.88 -1.65
C THR A 49 4.09 -1.50 -0.25
N TYR A 50 3.38 -2.43 0.39
CA TYR A 50 2.77 -2.23 1.71
C TYR A 50 2.93 -3.47 2.57
N GLU A 51 3.26 -3.25 3.84
CA GLU A 51 3.28 -4.29 4.86
C GLU A 51 2.32 -3.96 5.99
N GLN A 52 1.68 -4.99 6.54
CA GLN A 52 0.75 -4.87 7.65
C GLN A 52 1.12 -5.81 8.77
N ASP A 53 0.87 -5.40 10.02
CA ASP A 53 1.02 -6.27 11.18
C ASP A 53 -0.12 -7.30 11.28
N ALA A 54 -0.05 -8.16 12.30
CA ALA A 54 -1.06 -9.21 12.54
C ALA A 54 -2.47 -8.67 12.84
N ARG A 55 -2.62 -7.38 13.16
CA ARG A 55 -3.92 -6.70 13.34
C ARG A 55 -4.39 -6.02 12.05
N GLY A 56 -3.60 -6.08 10.98
CA GLY A 56 -3.90 -5.44 9.70
C GLY A 56 -3.55 -3.97 9.62
N ARG A 57 -2.78 -3.44 10.59
CA ARG A 57 -2.35 -2.05 10.59
C ARG A 57 -1.13 -1.90 9.69
N LEU A 58 -1.08 -0.83 8.90
CA LEU A 58 0.00 -0.56 7.95
C LEU A 58 1.29 -0.23 8.71
N THR A 59 2.34 -1.03 8.56
CA THR A 59 3.64 -0.79 9.23
C THR A 59 4.67 -0.18 8.29
N GLU A 60 4.52 -0.39 6.99
CA GLU A 60 5.44 0.11 5.96
C GLU A 60 4.66 0.45 4.69
N ALA A 61 4.98 1.59 4.08
CA ALA A 61 4.54 1.98 2.75
C ALA A 61 5.73 2.52 1.96
N ASP A 62 6.18 1.76 0.97
CA ASP A 62 7.26 2.14 0.05
C ASP A 62 6.62 2.56 -1.27
N ALA A 63 6.31 3.86 -1.41
CA ALA A 63 5.94 4.48 -2.67
C ALA A 63 7.23 4.89 -3.38
N ARG A 64 7.77 3.99 -4.21
CA ARG A 64 9.14 4.07 -4.76
C ARG A 64 9.52 5.34 -5.51
N LEU A 65 8.53 6.13 -5.93
CA LEU A 65 8.74 7.38 -6.65
C LEU A 65 8.68 8.62 -5.75
N ASP A 66 8.19 8.50 -4.51
CA ASP A 66 7.93 9.62 -3.62
C ASP A 66 8.53 9.40 -2.22
N TYR A 67 7.95 8.50 -1.43
CA TYR A 67 8.26 8.35 0.00
C TYR A 67 8.28 6.89 0.43
N HIS A 68 9.13 6.61 1.42
CA HIS A 68 9.16 5.33 2.13
C HIS A 68 8.88 5.60 3.60
N LEU A 69 7.70 5.20 4.07
CA LEU A 69 7.18 5.51 5.40
C LEU A 69 7.07 4.25 6.27
N PHE A 70 7.41 4.41 7.54
CA PHE A 70 7.24 3.41 8.59
C PHE A 70 6.29 3.95 9.67
N TYR A 71 5.48 3.06 10.26
CA TYR A 71 4.49 3.43 11.26
C TYR A 71 4.57 2.53 12.49
N GLU A 72 4.48 3.14 13.67
CA GLU A 72 4.35 2.44 14.95
C GLU A 72 3.07 2.85 15.66
N TYR A 73 2.49 1.90 16.38
CA TYR A 73 1.19 2.04 17.03
C TYR A 73 1.25 1.65 18.49
N ASP A 74 0.42 2.28 19.31
CA ASP A 74 0.16 1.81 20.67
C ASP A 74 -0.86 0.64 20.69
N ALA A 75 -1.19 0.20 21.90
CA ALA A 75 -2.15 -0.88 22.12
C ALA A 75 -3.59 -0.52 21.74
N ALA A 76 -3.91 0.78 21.64
CA ALA A 76 -5.22 1.32 21.26
C ALA A 76 -5.29 1.66 19.76
N ASP A 77 -4.35 1.15 18.97
CA ASP A 77 -4.25 1.31 17.51
C ASP A 77 -4.06 2.76 17.04
N ARG A 78 -3.48 3.61 17.90
CA ARG A 78 -3.10 4.99 17.57
C ARG A 78 -1.67 5.03 17.08
N ILE A 79 -1.40 5.76 16.00
CA ILE A 79 -0.04 6.00 15.52
C ILE A 79 0.70 6.83 16.57
N ILE A 80 1.76 6.27 17.13
CA ILE A 80 2.63 6.97 18.08
C ILE A 80 3.90 7.46 17.43
N ARG A 81 4.32 6.85 16.31
CA ARG A 81 5.48 7.28 15.53
C ARG A 81 5.26 7.05 14.05
N TRP A 82 5.78 7.96 13.24
CA TRP A 82 6.08 7.68 11.85
C TRP A 82 7.46 8.22 11.50
N SER A 83 8.11 7.60 10.53
CA SER A 83 9.40 8.03 10.01
C SER A 83 9.54 7.76 8.52
N ASP A 84 10.37 8.55 7.84
CA ASP A 84 10.84 8.28 6.48
C ASP A 84 12.35 7.93 6.43
N ASN A 85 12.84 7.56 5.24
CA ASN A 85 14.27 7.33 5.01
C ASN A 85 15.11 8.62 5.01
N ASP A 86 14.48 9.80 4.97
CA ASP A 86 15.15 11.11 4.94
C ASP A 86 15.34 11.71 6.35
N GLN A 87 15.30 10.86 7.39
CA GLN A 87 15.57 11.18 8.80
C GLN A 87 14.51 12.05 9.49
N THR A 88 13.34 12.26 8.87
CA THR A 88 12.24 12.96 9.53
C THR A 88 11.41 11.96 10.31
N TRP A 89 11.30 12.16 11.62
CA TRP A 89 10.42 11.37 12.47
C TRP A 89 9.50 12.30 13.26
N SER A 90 8.27 11.85 13.49
CA SER A 90 7.38 12.49 14.45
C SER A 90 6.94 11.47 15.49
N GLN A 91 6.80 11.92 16.74
CA GLN A 91 6.29 11.11 17.83
C GLN A 91 5.25 11.91 18.60
N GLY A 92 4.02 11.40 18.65
CA GLY A 92 2.94 11.99 19.43
C GLY A 92 2.92 11.39 20.83
N LYS A 93 3.04 12.23 21.87
CA LYS A 93 2.82 11.77 23.25
C LYS A 93 1.33 11.79 23.54
N ILE A 94 0.77 10.64 23.86
CA ILE A 94 -0.63 10.53 24.24
C ILE A 94 -0.71 10.76 25.75
N MET A 95 -1.40 11.84 26.13
CA MET A 95 -1.68 12.22 27.52
C MET A 95 -2.79 11.36 28.12
#